data_AF-A0A9D1GKT1-F1
#
_entry.id   AF-A0A9D1GKT1-F1
#
_cell.length_a   1.000
_cell.length_b   1.000
_cell.length_c   1.000
_cell.angle_alpha   90.00
_cell.angle_beta   90.00
_cell.angle_gamma   90.00
#
_symmetry.space_group_name_H-M   'P 1'
#
loop_
_entity.id
_entity.type
_entity.pdbx_description
1 polymer ?
#
loop_
_entity_poly.entity_id
_entity_poly.type
_entity_poly.pdbx_seq_one_letter_code
_entity_poly.pdbx_strand_id
1 'polypeptide(L)'
;MFKRIRNLLVSVLVPAMLGAMTFSASVPAFAAEIEPLSVMIPVEVTVSGSNIPADKEYKLVIEGLDNAPMPESSAISVKNGGSASFGPIQYTVPEDYHYRIYQNME
;
A
#
# COMPACT_ATOMS: atom_id res chain seq x y z
N MET A 1 41.28 -54.59 22.54
CA MET A 1 39.86 -54.39 22.18
C MET A 1 39.43 -52.92 22.29
N PHE A 2 39.75 -52.21 23.38
CA PHE A 2 39.38 -50.80 23.63
C PHE A 2 39.88 -49.78 22.58
N LYS A 3 41.06 -49.98 21.98
CA LYS A 3 41.65 -49.05 21.00
C LYS A 3 40.90 -49.01 19.66
N ARG A 4 40.28 -50.12 19.24
CA ARG A 4 39.47 -50.21 18.01
C ARG A 4 38.10 -49.55 18.19
N ILE A 5 37.47 -49.71 19.36
CA ILE A 5 36.20 -49.06 19.71
C ILE A 5 36.36 -47.54 19.78
N ARG A 6 37.44 -47.05 20.38
CA ARG A 6 37.75 -45.62 20.42
C ARG A 6 37.93 -45.00 19.03
N ASN A 7 38.65 -45.69 18.13
CA ASN A 7 38.85 -45.19 16.76
C ASN A 7 37.56 -45.26 15.92
N LEU A 8 36.72 -46.28 16.13
CA LEU A 8 35.38 -46.36 15.53
C LEU A 8 34.47 -45.23 16.01
N LEU A 9 34.42 -44.97 17.32
CA LEU A 9 33.65 -43.86 17.90
C LEU A 9 34.11 -42.51 17.36
N VAL A 10 35.42 -42.26 17.27
CA VAL A 10 35.95 -41.01 16.69
C VAL A 10 35.64 -40.92 15.18
N SER A 11 35.72 -42.03 14.43
CA SER A 11 35.45 -42.03 12.98
C SER A 11 33.98 -41.81 12.62
N VAL A 12 33.05 -42.11 13.53
CA VAL A 12 31.61 -41.93 13.30
C VAL A 12 31.12 -40.61 13.88
N LEU A 13 31.60 -40.22 15.07
CA LEU A 13 31.08 -39.09 15.81
C LEU A 13 31.59 -37.75 15.26
N VAL A 14 32.82 -37.70 14.71
CA VAL A 14 33.39 -36.49 14.09
C VAL A 14 32.68 -36.08 12.78
N PRO A 15 32.48 -36.96 11.78
CA PRO A 15 31.73 -36.59 10.57
C PRO A 15 30.24 -36.33 10.84
N ALA A 16 29.63 -37.00 11.84
CA ALA A 16 28.26 -36.72 12.25
C ALA A 16 28.11 -35.30 12.83
N MET A 17 29.06 -34.85 13.65
CA MET A 17 29.07 -33.50 14.21
C MET A 17 29.36 -32.43 13.14
N LEU A 18 30.21 -32.75 12.16
CA LEU A 18 30.51 -31.85 11.04
C LEU A 18 29.33 -31.71 10.07
N GLY A 19 28.60 -32.81 9.80
CA GLY A 19 27.37 -32.78 8.99
C GLY A 19 26.21 -32.05 9.66
N ALA A 20 26.15 -32.06 10.99
CA ALA A 20 25.15 -31.29 11.75
C ALA A 20 25.39 -29.77 11.68
N MET A 21 26.65 -29.32 11.54
CA MET A 21 26.98 -27.89 11.41
C MET A 21 26.68 -27.31 10.01
N THR A 22 26.56 -28.15 8.98
CA THR A 22 26.20 -27.71 7.61
C THR A 22 24.70 -27.66 7.35
N PHE A 23 23.87 -28.10 8.30
CA PHE A 23 22.44 -27.76 8.33
C PHE A 23 22.30 -26.31 8.79
N SER A 24 22.78 -25.38 7.97
CA SER A 24 22.37 -23.99 8.06
C SER A 24 20.87 -24.00 7.82
N ALA A 25 20.09 -23.90 8.91
CA ALA A 25 18.65 -23.73 8.82
C ALA A 25 18.40 -22.53 7.91
N SER A 26 17.86 -22.79 6.71
CA SER A 26 17.40 -21.73 5.83
C SER A 26 16.35 -20.96 6.63
N VAL A 27 16.72 -19.78 7.12
CA VAL A 27 15.75 -18.88 7.73
C VAL A 27 14.81 -18.50 6.59
N PRO A 28 13.52 -18.83 6.65
CA PRO A 28 12.60 -18.32 5.64
C PRO A 28 12.64 -16.80 5.72
N ALA A 29 13.09 -16.16 4.63
CA ALA A 29 12.94 -14.73 4.47
C ALA A 29 11.44 -14.48 4.25
N PHE A 30 10.74 -14.03 5.28
CA PHE A 30 9.41 -13.49 5.10
C PHE A 30 9.57 -12.14 4.41
N ALA A 31 9.24 -12.08 3.12
CA ALA A 31 8.95 -10.81 2.49
C ALA A 31 7.75 -10.22 3.26
N ALA A 32 7.92 -9.04 3.85
CA ALA A 32 6.79 -8.31 4.39
C ALA A 32 5.87 -8.00 3.20
N GLU A 33 4.71 -8.65 3.15
CA GLU A 33 3.66 -8.30 2.20
C GLU A 33 3.19 -6.89 2.57
N ILE A 34 3.59 -5.90 1.77
CA ILE A 34 3.05 -4.55 1.88
C ILE A 34 1.62 -4.63 1.34
N GLU A 35 0.66 -4.76 2.23
CA GLU A 35 -0.75 -4.66 1.84
C GLU A 35 -0.99 -3.25 1.27
N PRO A 36 -1.61 -3.13 0.08
CA PRO A 36 -1.91 -1.84 -0.49
C PRO A 36 -2.86 -1.07 0.44
N LEU A 37 -2.48 0.15 0.78
CA LEU A 37 -3.32 1.04 1.58
C LEU A 37 -4.40 1.64 0.69
N SER A 38 -5.66 1.50 1.09
CA SER A 38 -6.80 2.12 0.39
C SER A 38 -7.27 3.39 1.10
N VAL A 39 -7.31 4.51 0.39
CA VAL A 39 -7.69 5.81 0.95
C VAL A 39 -8.77 6.51 0.12
N MET A 40 -9.61 7.27 0.81
CA MET A 40 -10.61 8.18 0.24
C MET A 40 -10.19 9.63 0.55
N ILE A 41 -10.18 10.51 -0.45
CA ILE A 41 -9.86 11.93 -0.27
C ILE A 41 -11.18 12.71 -0.17
N PRO A 42 -11.57 13.19 1.02
CA PRO A 42 -12.82 13.93 1.20
C PRO A 42 -12.74 15.35 0.63
N VAL A 43 -13.86 15.83 0.09
CA VAL A 43 -14.04 17.19 -0.42
C VAL A 43 -15.40 17.72 0.01
N GLU A 44 -15.52 19.04 0.14
CA GLU A 44 -16.79 19.70 0.46
C GLU A 44 -17.01 20.91 -0.45
N VAL A 45 -18.23 21.03 -0.96
CA VAL A 45 -18.68 22.20 -1.73
C VAL A 45 -19.64 22.99 -0.86
N THR A 46 -19.21 24.15 -0.40
CA THR A 46 -20.07 25.10 0.31
C THR A 46 -20.64 26.12 -0.67
N VAL A 47 -21.97 26.27 -0.66
CA VAL A 47 -22.67 27.26 -1.49
C VAL A 47 -23.29 28.33 -0.60
N SER A 48 -23.14 29.60 -0.97
CA SER A 48 -23.70 30.73 -0.25
C SER A 48 -24.36 31.73 -1.20
N GLY A 49 -25.36 32.47 -0.71
CA GLY A 49 -26.12 33.46 -1.48
C GLY A 49 -27.61 33.13 -1.62
N SER A 50 -28.40 34.12 -2.06
CA SER A 50 -29.87 34.04 -2.06
C SER A 50 -30.48 33.57 -3.38
N ASN A 51 -29.70 33.58 -4.47
CA ASN A 51 -30.14 33.25 -5.84
C ASN A 51 -29.32 32.09 -6.42
N ILE A 52 -29.20 31.00 -5.68
CA ILE A 52 -28.57 29.78 -6.18
C ILE A 52 -29.65 29.01 -6.96
N PRO A 53 -29.42 28.67 -8.25
CA PRO A 53 -30.35 27.83 -8.99
C PRO A 53 -30.56 26.51 -8.27
N ALA A 54 -31.82 26.08 -8.17
CA ALA A 54 -32.12 24.71 -7.77
C ALA A 54 -31.41 23.75 -8.71
N ASP A 55 -30.88 22.67 -8.14
CA ASP A 55 -30.23 21.58 -8.89
C ASP A 55 -28.92 21.96 -9.58
N LYS A 56 -28.26 23.04 -9.13
CA LYS A 56 -26.94 23.40 -9.65
C LYS A 56 -25.92 22.32 -9.30
N GLU A 57 -25.24 21.80 -10.32
CA GLU A 57 -24.12 20.86 -10.18
C GLU A 57 -22.79 21.60 -10.10
N TYR A 58 -21.95 21.14 -9.19
CA TYR A 58 -20.57 21.58 -9.01
C TYR A 58 -19.65 20.42 -9.36
N LYS A 59 -18.98 20.52 -10.50
CA LYS A 59 -18.07 19.50 -11.01
C LYS A 59 -16.68 19.70 -10.42
N LEU A 60 -16.23 18.75 -9.63
CA LEU A 60 -14.88 18.71 -9.07
C LEU A 60 -14.03 17.73 -9.88
N VAL A 61 -12.76 18.07 -10.07
CA VAL A 61 -11.77 17.24 -10.76
C VAL A 61 -10.57 17.06 -9.83
N ILE A 62 -10.04 15.84 -9.79
CA ILE A 62 -8.75 15.51 -9.18
C ILE A 62 -7.75 15.16 -10.27
N GLU A 63 -6.52 15.65 -10.11
CA GLU A 63 -5.38 15.32 -10.95
C GLU A 63 -4.21 14.86 -10.05
N GLY A 64 -3.62 13.73 -10.39
CA GLY A 64 -2.36 13.29 -9.81
C GLY A 64 -1.18 14.07 -10.40
N LEU A 65 -0.31 14.56 -9.53
CA LEU A 65 0.98 15.13 -9.92
C LEU A 65 2.06 14.05 -9.77
N ASP A 66 3.16 14.16 -10.53
CA ASP A 66 4.30 13.24 -10.44
C ASP A 66 3.95 11.75 -10.56
N ASN A 67 2.90 11.42 -11.34
CA ASN A 67 2.34 10.07 -11.51
C ASN A 67 1.72 9.45 -10.24
N ALA A 68 1.19 10.28 -9.34
CA ALA A 68 0.41 9.80 -8.19
C ALA A 68 -0.76 8.87 -8.62
N PRO A 69 -1.07 7.82 -7.83
CA PRO A 69 -2.10 6.85 -8.17
C PRO A 69 -3.47 7.52 -8.22
N MET A 70 -4.24 7.25 -9.28
CA MET A 70 -5.53 7.90 -9.50
C MET A 70 -6.70 7.05 -8.98
N PRO A 71 -7.80 7.68 -8.53
CA PRO A 71 -9.07 6.98 -8.31
C PRO A 71 -9.67 6.51 -9.64
N GLU A 72 -10.65 5.60 -9.59
CA GLU A 72 -11.36 5.14 -10.79
C GLU A 72 -12.07 6.30 -11.52
N SER A 73 -12.69 7.22 -10.77
CA SER A 73 -13.28 8.44 -11.30
C SER A 73 -12.47 9.67 -10.91
N SER A 74 -11.93 10.37 -11.90
CA SER A 74 -11.19 11.63 -11.72
C SER A 74 -12.09 12.86 -11.65
N ALA A 75 -13.39 12.71 -11.90
CA ALA A 75 -14.37 13.78 -11.81
C ALA A 75 -15.63 13.33 -11.06
N ILE A 76 -16.20 14.23 -10.27
CA ILE A 76 -17.44 14.01 -9.53
C ILE A 76 -18.32 15.27 -9.59
N SER A 77 -19.64 15.08 -9.62
CA SER A 77 -20.61 16.17 -9.52
C SER A 77 -21.25 16.20 -8.13
N VAL A 78 -21.27 17.37 -7.51
CA VAL A 78 -21.96 17.62 -6.23
C VAL A 78 -23.15 18.54 -6.48
N LYS A 79 -24.36 18.08 -6.14
CA LYS A 79 -25.61 18.81 -6.42
C LYS A 79 -26.01 19.68 -5.24
N ASN A 80 -26.26 20.98 -5.48
CA ASN A 80 -26.60 21.99 -4.46
C ASN A 80 -25.52 22.20 -3.36
N GLY A 81 -24.31 21.68 -3.56
CA GLY A 81 -23.27 21.63 -2.53
C GLY A 81 -23.33 20.36 -1.67
N GLY A 82 -22.43 20.26 -0.69
CA GLY A 82 -22.30 19.11 0.20
C GLY A 82 -20.96 18.39 0.11
N SER A 83 -20.85 17.29 0.83
CA SER A 83 -19.63 16.48 0.92
C SER A 83 -19.59 15.40 -0.17
N ALA A 84 -18.39 15.12 -0.66
CA ALA A 84 -18.10 13.99 -1.54
C ALA A 84 -16.68 13.48 -1.28
N SER A 85 -16.23 12.47 -2.01
CA SER A 85 -14.85 11.96 -1.88
C SER A 85 -14.35 11.37 -3.19
N PHE A 86 -13.05 11.52 -3.45
CA PHE A 86 -12.35 10.84 -4.53
C PHE A 86 -11.72 9.54 -4.01
N GLY A 87 -11.90 8.45 -4.76
CA GLY A 87 -11.33 7.14 -4.44
C GLY A 87 -12.34 6.00 -4.54
N PRO A 88 -11.96 4.79 -4.08
CA PRO A 88 -10.71 4.49 -3.38
C PRO A 88 -9.46 4.70 -4.24
N ILE A 89 -8.36 5.13 -3.61
CA ILE A 89 -7.01 5.21 -4.20
C ILE A 89 -6.12 4.20 -3.49
N GLN A 90 -5.41 3.38 -4.28
CA GLN A 90 -4.54 2.32 -3.78
C GLN A 90 -3.08 2.77 -3.77
N TYR A 91 -2.43 2.66 -2.61
CA TYR A 91 -1.02 2.98 -2.43
C TYR A 91 -0.24 1.72 -2.09
N THR A 92 0.72 1.36 -2.94
CA THR A 92 1.55 0.15 -2.79
C THR A 92 2.97 0.45 -2.33
N VAL A 93 3.41 1.71 -2.43
CA VAL A 93 4.76 2.15 -2.06
C VAL A 93 4.68 3.33 -1.09
N PRO A 94 5.42 3.33 0.03
CA PRO A 94 5.47 4.48 0.93
C PRO A 94 6.26 5.64 0.31
N GLU A 95 5.54 6.68 -0.15
CA GLU A 95 6.09 7.91 -0.73
C GLU A 95 5.13 9.09 -0.47
N ASP A 96 5.58 10.31 -0.78
CA ASP A 96 4.74 11.50 -0.76
C ASP A 96 4.03 11.66 -2.11
N TYR A 97 2.69 11.61 -2.09
CA TYR A 97 1.86 11.73 -3.29
C TYR A 97 1.16 13.08 -3.35
N HIS A 98 1.30 13.78 -4.47
CA HIS A 98 0.74 15.12 -4.67
C HIS A 98 -0.46 15.07 -5.61
N TYR A 99 -1.54 15.78 -5.25
CA TYR A 99 -2.73 15.91 -6.06
C TYR A 99 -3.15 17.38 -6.15
N ARG A 100 -3.79 17.73 -7.27
CA ARG A 100 -4.49 19.00 -7.46
C ARG A 100 -5.98 18.73 -7.57
N ILE A 101 -6.77 19.34 -6.70
CA ILE A 101 -8.24 19.29 -6.76
C ILE A 101 -8.75 20.69 -7.07
N TYR A 102 -9.63 20.79 -8.06
CA TYR A 102 -10.23 22.05 -8.47
C TYR A 102 -11.66 21.84 -8.95
N GLN A 103 -12.44 22.92 -8.91
CA GLN A 103 -13.76 22.94 -9.51
C GLN A 103 -13.63 23.30 -11.00
N ASN A 104 -14.15 22.45 -11.88
CA ASN A 104 -14.27 22.78 -13.29
C ASN A 104 -15.46 23.72 -13.49
N MET A 105 -15.20 24.91 -14.01
CA MET A 105 -16.23 25.85 -14.43
C MET A 105 -16.48 25.59 -15.91
N GLU A 106 -17.44 24.73 -16.23
CA GLU A 106 -18.04 24.70 -17.58
C GLU A 106 -18.90 25.95 -17.80
#